data_AF-A0A5J4X380-F1
#
_entry.id   AF-A0A5J4X380-F1
#
_cell.length_a   1.000
_cell.length_b   1.000
_cell.length_c   1.000
_cell.angle_alpha   90.00
_cell.angle_beta   90.00
_cell.angle_gamma   90.00
#
_symmetry.space_group_name_H-M   'P 1'
#
loop_
_entity.id
_entity.type
_entity.pdbx_description
1 polymer ?
#
loop_
_entity_poly.entity_id
_entity_poly.type
_entity_poly.pdbx_seq_one_letter_code
_entity_poly.pdbx_strand_id
1 'polypeptide(L)'
;MVKVRDLAKLLGELNFLRFQIQDASLISNSLNHIKAQAVKKGGWNCSVLLNGRVLGNLYLWFIKIKQNKPRQLVDLTTQAILTTDAVLEDWGSTHQIQQTEIMEAGRLQKNWHLKNSNKRETAAVLMALRMHKQLIEQNQIHFLTLYTDNQTVKYNLI
;
A
#
# COMPACT_ATOMS: atom_id res chain seq x y z
N MET A 1 -8.96 -18.16 -22.59
CA MET A 1 -7.63 -17.52 -22.36
C MET A 1 -7.78 -16.03 -22.56
N VAL A 2 -7.00 -15.21 -21.84
CA VAL A 2 -7.05 -13.74 -21.91
C VAL A 2 -5.70 -13.20 -22.36
N LYS A 3 -5.65 -12.18 -23.22
CA LYS A 3 -4.37 -11.58 -23.63
C LYS A 3 -3.74 -10.86 -22.44
N VAL A 4 -2.43 -10.97 -22.29
CA VAL A 4 -1.70 -10.30 -21.21
C VAL A 4 -1.84 -8.78 -21.28
N ARG A 5 -1.95 -8.20 -22.49
CA ARG A 5 -2.22 -6.77 -22.69
C ARG A 5 -3.58 -6.35 -22.13
N ASP A 6 -4.62 -7.15 -22.32
CA ASP A 6 -5.97 -6.83 -21.83
C ASP A 6 -5.99 -6.86 -20.30
N LEU A 7 -5.31 -7.85 -19.70
CA LEU A 7 -5.14 -7.92 -18.24
C LEU A 7 -4.35 -6.72 -17.70
N ALA A 8 -3.32 -6.27 -18.42
CA ALA A 8 -2.53 -5.10 -18.04
C ALA A 8 -3.34 -3.81 -18.14
N LYS A 9 -4.17 -3.66 -19.19
CA LYS A 9 -5.07 -2.53 -19.37
C LYS A 9 -6.09 -2.46 -18.24
N LEU A 10 -6.75 -3.60 -17.93
CA LEU A 10 -7.68 -3.70 -16.82
C LEU A 10 -7.00 -3.32 -15.49
N LEU A 11 -5.80 -3.82 -15.22
CA LEU A 11 -5.05 -3.43 -14.02
C LEU A 11 -4.79 -1.92 -13.94
N GLY A 12 -4.51 -1.27 -15.08
CA GLY A 12 -4.39 0.18 -15.16
C GLY A 12 -5.70 0.90 -14.79
N GLU A 13 -6.83 0.43 -15.32
CA GLU A 13 -8.16 0.96 -15.01
C GLU A 13 -8.52 0.79 -13.53
N LEU A 14 -8.28 -0.40 -12.97
CA LEU A 14 -8.53 -0.68 -11.55
C LEU A 14 -7.64 0.17 -10.63
N ASN A 15 -6.42 0.52 -11.07
CA ASN A 15 -5.51 1.34 -10.29
C ASN A 15 -6.06 2.77 -10.08
N PHE A 16 -6.88 3.29 -10.99
CA PHE A 16 -7.57 4.58 -10.78
C PHE A 16 -8.58 4.53 -9.63
N LEU A 17 -9.19 3.39 -9.36
CA LEU A 17 -10.21 3.26 -8.30
C LEU A 17 -9.61 2.93 -6.94
N ARG A 18 -8.29 2.75 -6.88
CA ARG A 18 -7.60 2.25 -5.71
C ARG A 18 -7.78 3.16 -4.49
N PHE A 19 -7.70 4.48 -4.68
CA PHE A 19 -7.89 5.46 -3.60
C PHE A 19 -9.30 5.44 -2.98
N GLN A 20 -10.28 4.81 -3.64
CA GLN A 20 -11.65 4.69 -3.17
C GLN A 20 -11.93 3.33 -2.51
N ILE A 21 -11.06 2.34 -2.71
CA ILE A 21 -11.28 0.94 -2.30
C ILE A 21 -10.09 0.48 -1.45
N GLN A 22 -10.29 0.42 -0.14
CA GLN A 22 -9.25 0.12 0.86
C GLN A 22 -8.43 -1.16 0.57
N ASP A 23 -9.06 -2.22 0.07
CA ASP A 23 -8.39 -3.51 -0.18
C ASP A 23 -7.91 -3.69 -1.62
N ALA A 24 -7.99 -2.65 -2.46
CA ALA A 24 -7.76 -2.74 -3.90
C ALA A 24 -6.39 -3.32 -4.26
N SER A 25 -5.35 -2.95 -3.50
CA SER A 25 -3.98 -3.45 -3.69
C SER A 25 -3.90 -4.96 -3.51
N LEU A 26 -4.52 -5.44 -2.42
CA LEU A 26 -4.50 -6.84 -2.04
C LEU A 26 -5.23 -7.69 -3.08
N ILE A 27 -6.39 -7.22 -3.55
CA ILE A 27 -7.18 -7.91 -4.57
C ILE A 27 -6.40 -7.95 -5.90
N SER A 28 -5.72 -6.86 -6.26
CA SER A 28 -4.92 -6.75 -7.48
C SER A 28 -3.62 -7.56 -7.49
N ASN A 29 -3.12 -8.01 -6.34
CA ASN A 29 -1.86 -8.75 -6.25
C ASN A 29 -1.87 -10.04 -7.09
N SER A 30 -2.98 -10.78 -7.12
CA SER A 30 -3.08 -12.01 -7.92
C SER A 30 -3.06 -11.72 -9.43
N LEU A 31 -3.69 -10.63 -9.86
CA LEU A 31 -3.71 -10.17 -11.26
C LEU A 31 -2.30 -9.72 -11.68
N ASN A 32 -1.63 -8.94 -10.83
CA ASN A 32 -0.25 -8.49 -11.08
C ASN A 32 0.72 -9.67 -11.15
N HIS A 33 0.59 -10.63 -10.25
CA HIS A 33 1.43 -11.82 -10.23
C HIS A 33 1.26 -12.66 -11.50
N ILE A 34 0.02 -12.97 -11.91
CA ILE A 34 -0.22 -13.79 -13.11
C ILE A 34 0.21 -13.05 -14.38
N LYS A 35 -0.02 -11.72 -14.46
CA LYS A 35 0.49 -10.87 -15.55
C LYS A 35 2.01 -10.95 -15.63
N ALA A 36 2.71 -10.72 -14.51
CA ALA A 36 4.17 -10.72 -14.46
C ALA A 36 4.76 -12.08 -14.86
N GLN A 37 4.18 -13.18 -14.38
CA GLN A 37 4.59 -14.52 -14.77
C GLN A 37 4.37 -14.78 -16.27
N ALA A 38 3.24 -14.35 -16.82
CA ALA A 38 2.94 -14.53 -18.24
C ALA A 38 3.88 -13.72 -19.14
N VAL A 39 4.16 -12.45 -18.80
CA VAL A 39 5.15 -11.63 -19.51
C VAL A 39 6.53 -12.28 -19.45
N LYS A 40 6.95 -12.79 -18.29
CA LYS A 40 8.25 -13.44 -18.13
C LYS A 40 8.39 -14.70 -19.01
N LYS A 41 7.29 -15.46 -19.19
CA LYS A 41 7.30 -16.73 -19.93
C LYS A 41 7.09 -16.57 -21.44
N GLY A 42 6.27 -15.61 -21.88
CA GLY A 42 5.83 -15.51 -23.26
C GLY A 42 5.74 -14.08 -23.82
N GLY A 43 6.24 -13.08 -23.08
CA GLY A 43 6.19 -11.68 -23.48
C GLY A 43 4.80 -11.05 -23.43
N TRP A 44 4.67 -9.83 -23.91
CA TRP A 44 3.42 -9.05 -23.83
C TRP A 44 2.30 -9.55 -24.75
N ASN A 45 2.65 -10.23 -25.86
CA ASN A 45 1.67 -10.66 -26.87
C ASN A 45 1.07 -12.04 -26.56
N CYS A 46 1.50 -12.70 -25.49
CA CYS A 46 0.95 -14.00 -25.12
C CYS A 46 -0.44 -13.90 -24.47
N SER A 47 -1.06 -15.05 -24.30
CA SER A 47 -2.32 -15.20 -23.58
C SER A 47 -2.14 -16.10 -22.37
N VAL A 48 -2.91 -15.86 -21.31
CA VAL A 48 -2.83 -16.59 -20.06
C VAL A 48 -4.19 -17.17 -19.67
N LEU A 49 -4.18 -18.32 -19.03
CA LEU A 49 -5.36 -18.92 -18.41
C LEU A 49 -5.48 -18.38 -16.98
N LEU A 50 -6.64 -17.82 -16.65
CA LEU A 50 -6.91 -17.33 -15.30
C LEU A 50 -7.28 -18.52 -14.41
N ASN A 51 -6.63 -18.63 -13.25
CA ASN A 51 -7.00 -19.63 -12.24
C ASN A 51 -8.16 -19.13 -11.38
N GLY A 52 -8.77 -20.04 -10.60
CA GLY A 52 -9.92 -19.72 -9.74
C GLY A 52 -9.66 -18.58 -8.75
N ARG A 53 -8.44 -18.45 -8.22
CA ARG A 53 -8.07 -17.33 -7.33
C ARG A 53 -8.11 -15.99 -8.04
N VAL A 54 -7.59 -15.90 -9.27
CA VAL A 54 -7.63 -14.67 -10.06
C VAL A 54 -9.08 -14.32 -10.45
N LEU A 55 -9.90 -15.31 -10.80
CA LEU A 55 -11.31 -15.11 -11.07
C LEU A 55 -12.08 -14.62 -9.85
N GLY A 56 -11.84 -15.21 -8.67
CA GLY A 56 -12.42 -14.76 -7.41
C GLY A 56 -12.07 -13.30 -7.10
N ASN A 57 -10.81 -12.91 -7.29
CA ASN A 57 -10.38 -11.53 -7.08
C ASN A 57 -10.98 -10.54 -8.11
N LEU A 58 -11.17 -10.96 -9.36
CA LEU A 58 -11.90 -10.16 -10.35
C LEU A 58 -13.38 -9.96 -9.95
N TYR A 59 -14.02 -11.00 -9.42
CA TYR A 59 -15.39 -10.90 -8.92
C TYR A 59 -15.50 -9.99 -7.68
N LEU A 60 -14.51 -10.06 -6.77
CA LEU A 60 -14.41 -9.13 -5.65
C LEU A 60 -14.24 -7.68 -6.14
N TRP A 61 -13.41 -7.45 -7.16
CA TRP A 61 -13.31 -6.13 -7.81
C TRP A 61 -14.67 -5.65 -8.33
N PHE A 62 -15.41 -6.51 -9.04
CA PHE A 62 -16.74 -6.17 -9.53
C PHE A 62 -17.69 -5.75 -8.40
N ILE A 63 -17.73 -6.50 -7.30
CA ILE A 63 -18.53 -6.17 -6.11
C ILE A 63 -18.10 -4.81 -5.52
N LYS A 64 -16.79 -4.61 -5.31
CA LYS A 64 -16.25 -3.38 -4.70
C LYS A 64 -16.55 -2.16 -5.57
N ILE A 65 -16.46 -2.27 -6.89
CA ILE A 65 -16.83 -1.19 -7.83
C ILE A 65 -18.32 -0.87 -7.74
N LYS A 66 -19.19 -1.89 -7.68
CA LYS A 66 -20.64 -1.69 -7.52
C LYS A 66 -21.02 -1.03 -6.19
N GLN A 67 -20.27 -1.33 -5.14
CA GLN A 67 -20.46 -0.76 -3.80
C GLN A 67 -19.71 0.55 -3.61
N ASN A 68 -18.92 0.98 -4.59
CA ASN A 68 -18.06 2.14 -4.47
C ASN A 68 -18.90 3.41 -4.33
N LYS A 69 -18.67 4.15 -3.26
CA LYS A 69 -19.23 5.49 -3.07
C LYS A 69 -18.13 6.48 -3.41
N PRO A 70 -18.35 7.41 -4.36
CA PRO A 70 -17.37 8.43 -4.69
C PRO A 70 -16.91 9.13 -3.41
N ARG A 71 -15.63 8.98 -3.07
CA ARG A 71 -15.03 9.72 -1.96
C ARG A 71 -14.74 11.13 -2.49
N GLN A 72 -15.28 12.15 -1.81
CA GLN A 72 -14.87 13.52 -2.09
C GLN A 72 -13.37 13.64 -1.80
N LEU A 73 -12.62 14.13 -2.78
CA LEU A 73 -11.26 14.62 -2.60
C LEU A 73 -11.38 15.96 -1.87
N VAL A 74 -11.82 15.93 -0.61
CA VAL A 74 -11.71 17.10 0.25
C VAL A 74 -10.22 17.37 0.39
N ASP A 75 -9.80 18.63 0.24
CA ASP A 75 -8.45 19.04 0.62
C ASP A 75 -8.27 18.70 2.09
N LEU A 76 -7.68 17.53 2.35
CA LEU A 76 -7.43 17.05 3.68
C LEU A 76 -6.33 17.95 4.23
N THR A 77 -6.70 18.94 5.04
CA THR A 77 -5.73 19.76 5.75
C THR A 77 -4.93 18.82 6.65
N THR A 78 -3.66 18.62 6.30
CA THR A 78 -2.75 17.79 7.08
C THR A 78 -2.73 18.28 8.52
N GLN A 79 -3.12 17.41 9.46
CA GLN A 79 -3.12 17.74 10.89
C GLN A 79 -1.78 17.37 11.54
N ALA A 80 -1.12 16.34 11.00
CA ALA A 80 0.19 15.89 11.44
C ALA A 80 0.96 15.24 10.29
N ILE A 81 2.28 15.22 10.42
CA ILE A 81 3.20 14.60 9.48
C ILE A 81 3.96 13.49 10.19
N LEU A 82 3.94 12.28 9.63
CA LEU A 82 4.78 11.18 10.06
C LEU A 82 5.82 10.90 8.98
N THR A 83 7.09 11.04 9.32
CA THR A 83 8.21 10.65 8.46
C THR A 83 8.81 9.38 9.01
N THR A 84 9.07 8.40 8.15
CA THR A 84 9.71 7.13 8.54
C THR A 84 10.95 6.87 7.73
N ASP A 85 11.88 6.16 8.35
CA ASP A 85 13.04 5.59 7.67
C ASP A 85 13.42 4.25 8.33
N ALA A 86 14.02 3.37 7.54
CA ALA A 86 14.42 2.05 7.98
C ALA A 86 15.77 1.63 7.39
N VAL A 87 16.69 1.26 8.28
CA VAL A 87 17.96 0.64 7.93
C VAL A 87 17.92 -0.85 8.29
N LEU A 88 19.03 -1.57 8.12
CA LEU A 88 19.07 -3.03 8.20
C LEU A 88 18.50 -3.60 9.52
N GLU A 89 18.88 -3.01 10.65
CA GLU A 89 18.52 -3.49 11.99
C GLU A 89 17.68 -2.50 12.79
N ASP A 90 17.55 -1.27 12.33
CA ASP A 90 16.92 -0.17 13.06
C ASP A 90 15.85 0.52 12.21
N TRP A 91 14.94 1.21 12.90
CA TRP A 91 13.94 2.08 12.30
C TRP A 91 13.89 3.39 13.07
N GLY A 92 13.51 4.45 12.36
CA GLY A 92 13.31 5.77 12.93
C GLY A 92 12.02 6.37 12.41
N SER A 93 11.46 7.28 13.20
CA SER A 93 10.32 8.09 12.80
C SER A 93 10.35 9.46 13.46
N THR A 94 9.78 10.42 12.74
CA THR A 94 9.53 11.77 13.23
C THR A 94 8.05 12.06 13.06
N HIS A 95 7.37 12.41 14.14
CA HIS A 95 5.96 12.81 14.13
C HIS A 95 5.86 14.29 14.48
N GLN A 96 5.42 15.09 13.52
CA GLN A 96 5.26 16.52 13.66
C GLN A 96 3.77 16.86 13.78
N ILE A 97 3.42 17.53 14.89
CA ILE A 97 2.08 18.04 15.17
C ILE A 97 2.23 19.53 15.45
N GLN A 98 1.70 20.38 14.57
CA GLN A 98 1.89 21.85 14.64
C GLN A 98 3.38 22.23 14.70
N GLN A 99 3.83 22.85 15.79
CA GLN A 99 5.23 23.26 16.03
C GLN A 99 6.03 22.23 16.84
N THR A 100 5.41 21.14 17.26
CA THR A 100 6.03 20.10 18.07
C THR A 100 6.49 18.95 17.19
N GLU A 101 7.73 18.51 17.40
CA GLU A 101 8.32 17.35 16.74
C GLU A 101 8.70 16.30 17.79
N ILE A 102 8.27 15.06 17.55
CA ILE A 102 8.57 13.93 18.43
C ILE A 102 9.26 12.86 17.60
N MET A 103 10.43 12.43 18.06
CA MET A 103 11.23 11.40 17.40
C MET A 103 11.12 10.09 18.17
N GLU A 104 10.92 9.00 17.43
CA GLU A 104 10.90 7.65 17.97
C GLU A 104 11.79 6.76 17.12
N ALA A 105 12.59 5.93 17.76
CA ALA A 105 13.48 5.00 17.07
C ALA A 105 13.61 3.70 17.85
N GLY A 106 13.95 2.63 17.15
CA GLY A 106 14.19 1.36 17.79
C GLY A 106 14.76 0.30 16.87
N ARG A 107 15.00 -0.88 17.44
CA ARG A 107 15.45 -2.05 16.68
C ARG A 107 14.28 -2.77 16.03
N LEU A 108 14.48 -3.18 14.78
CA LEU A 108 13.61 -4.13 14.12
C LEU A 108 13.77 -5.50 14.79
N GLN A 109 12.66 -6.19 15.05
CA GLN A 109 12.72 -7.47 15.73
C GLN A 109 13.38 -8.53 14.84
N LYS A 110 14.37 -9.26 15.38
CA LYS A 110 15.14 -10.27 14.62
C LYS A 110 14.30 -11.45 14.10
N ASN A 111 13.15 -11.72 14.73
CA ASN A 111 12.21 -12.74 14.30
C ASN A 111 11.33 -12.28 13.11
N TRP A 112 11.34 -11.01 12.74
CA TRP A 112 10.65 -10.53 11.55
C TRP A 112 11.59 -10.78 10.36
N HIS A 113 11.21 -11.70 9.47
CA HIS A 113 12.01 -12.05 8.29
C HIS A 113 12.01 -10.93 7.21
N LEU A 114 12.59 -9.78 7.54
CA LEU A 114 12.61 -8.54 6.74
C LEU A 114 13.78 -8.52 5.74
N LYS A 115 13.69 -9.40 4.74
CA LYS A 115 14.77 -9.64 3.76
C LYS A 115 15.09 -8.49 2.79
N ASN A 116 14.25 -7.45 2.69
CA ASN A 116 14.46 -6.35 1.76
C ASN A 116 14.01 -5.00 2.36
N SER A 117 14.45 -3.90 1.75
CA SER A 117 14.14 -2.54 2.20
C SER A 117 12.63 -2.28 2.26
N ASN A 118 11.86 -2.72 1.26
CA ASN A 118 10.41 -2.53 1.24
C ASN A 118 9.71 -3.11 2.48
N LYS A 119 10.11 -4.30 2.91
CA LYS A 119 9.58 -4.93 4.13
C LYS A 119 10.01 -4.20 5.39
N ARG A 120 11.28 -3.75 5.45
CA ARG A 120 11.80 -2.98 6.58
C ARG A 120 11.09 -1.65 6.73
N GLU A 121 10.90 -0.93 5.63
CA GLU A 121 10.17 0.33 5.62
C GLU A 121 8.69 0.14 5.99
N THR A 122 8.03 -0.91 5.47
CA THR A 122 6.66 -1.23 5.87
C THR A 122 6.59 -1.51 7.39
N ALA A 123 7.60 -2.19 7.94
CA ALA A 123 7.68 -2.44 9.37
C ALA A 123 7.93 -1.14 10.16
N ALA A 124 8.80 -0.24 9.67
CA ALA A 124 9.03 1.06 10.28
C ALA A 124 7.75 1.90 10.34
N VAL A 125 6.96 1.96 9.27
CA VAL A 125 5.63 2.61 9.29
C VAL A 125 4.72 1.99 10.34
N LEU A 126 4.65 0.67 10.42
CA LEU A 126 3.82 0.00 11.42
C LEU A 126 4.29 0.31 12.85
N MET A 127 5.59 0.31 13.10
CA MET A 127 6.16 0.60 14.42
C MET A 127 5.94 2.06 14.80
N ALA A 128 6.19 2.99 13.90
CA ALA A 128 5.95 4.42 14.10
C ALA A 128 4.47 4.68 14.45
N LEU A 129 3.53 4.14 13.68
CA LEU A 129 2.09 4.27 13.97
C LEU A 129 1.70 3.70 15.34
N ARG A 130 2.36 2.63 15.80
CA ARG A 130 2.13 2.05 17.13
C ARG A 130 2.68 2.92 18.24
N MET A 131 3.91 3.43 18.09
CA MET A 131 4.53 4.30 19.10
C MET A 131 3.77 5.62 19.24
N HIS A 132 3.34 6.19 18.11
CA HIS A 132 2.61 7.46 18.10
C HIS A 132 1.10 7.32 18.31
N LYS A 133 0.57 6.11 18.52
CA LYS A 133 -0.87 5.85 18.61
C LYS A 133 -1.56 6.73 19.65
N GLN A 134 -1.01 6.79 20.86
CA GLN A 134 -1.60 7.57 21.94
C GLN A 134 -1.64 9.06 21.62
N LEU A 135 -0.58 9.59 21.00
CA LEU A 135 -0.52 10.99 20.57
C LEU A 135 -1.55 11.29 19.46
N ILE A 136 -1.71 10.39 18.50
CA ILE A 136 -2.70 10.49 17.43
C ILE A 136 -4.12 10.57 18.02
N GLU A 137 -4.43 9.68 18.97
CA GLU A 137 -5.74 9.62 19.63
C GLU A 137 -6.00 10.86 20.50
N GLN A 138 -5.03 11.28 21.32
CA GLN A 138 -5.16 12.44 22.21
C GLN A 138 -5.32 13.76 21.46
N ASN A 139 -4.61 13.93 20.34
CA ASN A 139 -4.69 15.13 19.51
C ASN A 139 -5.84 15.07 18.48
N GLN A 140 -6.66 14.00 18.50
CA GLN A 140 -7.77 13.79 17.56
C GLN A 140 -7.32 13.95 16.10
N ILE A 141 -6.18 13.34 15.75
CA ILE A 141 -5.63 13.40 14.39
C ILE A 141 -6.41 12.41 13.51
N HIS A 142 -7.17 12.96 12.56
CA HIS A 142 -7.92 12.25 11.54
C HIS A 142 -7.16 12.19 10.20
N PHE A 143 -6.30 13.18 9.94
CA PHE A 143 -5.55 13.29 8.68
C PHE A 143 -4.05 13.37 8.93
N LEU A 144 -3.38 12.23 8.74
CA LEU A 144 -1.93 12.06 8.87
C LEU A 144 -1.29 11.98 7.48
N THR A 145 -0.29 12.82 7.23
CA THR A 145 0.55 12.70 6.01
C THR A 145 1.76 11.83 6.31
N LEU A 146 1.96 10.77 5.52
CA LEU A 146 3.11 9.88 5.64
C LEU A 146 4.19 10.23 4.60
N TYR A 147 5.38 10.58 5.06
CA TYR A 147 6.59 10.65 4.24
C TYR A 147 7.44 9.40 4.43
N THR A 148 7.78 8.78 3.31
CA THR A 148 8.70 7.66 3.20
C THR A 148 9.39 7.78 1.85
N ASP A 149 10.62 7.30 1.73
CA ASP A 149 11.34 7.22 0.46
C ASP A 149 10.89 5.99 -0.38
N ASN A 150 10.19 5.04 0.25
CA ASN A 150 9.88 3.76 -0.36
C ASN A 150 8.59 3.78 -1.18
N GLN A 151 8.74 3.76 -2.50
CA GLN A 151 7.61 3.73 -3.43
C GLN A 151 6.69 2.52 -3.25
N THR A 152 7.20 1.37 -2.80
CA THR A 152 6.38 0.17 -2.57
C THR A 152 5.48 0.33 -1.35
N VAL A 153 5.98 1.00 -0.30
CA VAL A 153 5.17 1.34 0.88
C VAL A 153 4.08 2.34 0.51
N LYS A 154 4.44 3.41 -0.22
CA LYS A 154 3.45 4.36 -0.76
C LYS A 154 2.38 3.67 -1.59
N TYR A 155 2.80 2.74 -2.45
CA TYR A 155 1.89 1.92 -3.19
C TYR A 155 1.00 1.17 -2.19
N ASN A 156 1.51 0.31 -1.32
CA ASN A 156 0.72 -0.60 -0.49
C ASN A 156 -0.28 0.05 0.50
N LEU A 157 -0.06 1.30 0.90
CA LEU A 157 -0.90 2.00 1.89
C LEU A 157 -2.03 2.84 1.27
N ILE A 158 -2.01 3.01 -0.06
CA ILE A 158 -3.08 3.63 -0.86
C ILE A 158 -3.88 2.53 -1.54
#